data_AF-A0AAN6RQ08-F1
#
_entry.id   AF-A0AAN6RQ08-F1
#
_cell.length_a   1.000
_cell.length_b   1.000
_cell.length_c   1.000
_cell.angle_alpha   90.00
_cell.angle_beta   90.00
_cell.angle_gamma   90.00
#
_symmetry.space_group_name_H-M   'P 1'
#
loop_
_entity.id
_entity.type
_entity.pdbx_description
1 polymer ?
#
loop_
_entity_poly.entity_id
_entity_poly.type
_entity_poly.pdbx_seq_one_letter_code
_entity_poly.pdbx_strand_id
1 'polypeptide(L)'
;MHRVFGSNLKSEGPLPFWSTTELRQAFDILLPLACGSNHKLALFIDGLDEFEVTDKFRFLLSFAETARAEGAKVCVSSREWTVCLDYFRANPSLRLQDLTRGDIERYIRAHLDENGV
;
A
#
# COMPACT_ATOMS: atom_id res chain seq x y z
N MET A 1 0.64 29.33 2.55
CA MET A 1 -0.69 29.07 3.14
C MET A 1 -0.94 27.58 3.02
N HIS A 2 -0.73 26.80 4.09
CA HIS A 2 -0.99 25.36 4.05
C HIS A 2 -2.50 25.16 4.23
N ARG A 3 -3.18 24.61 3.22
CA ARG A 3 -4.55 24.14 3.38
C ARG A 3 -4.51 22.95 4.34
N VAL A 4 -5.13 23.11 5.50
CA VAL A 4 -5.42 21.99 6.38
C VAL A 4 -6.55 21.22 5.72
N PHE A 5 -6.30 19.97 5.33
CA PHE A 5 -7.26 19.11 4.64
C PHE A 5 -8.32 18.59 5.63
N GLY A 6 -9.56 18.40 5.16
CA GLY A 6 -10.69 18.00 5.98
C GLY A 6 -11.84 19.01 5.91
N SER A 7 -13.02 18.56 5.48
CA SER A 7 -14.22 19.39 5.29
C SER A 7 -14.84 19.92 6.60
N ASN A 8 -14.40 19.43 7.77
CA ASN A 8 -14.90 19.81 9.08
C ASN A 8 -13.76 20.21 10.03
N LEU A 9 -13.20 21.41 9.86
CA LEU A 9 -12.18 21.98 10.75
C LEU A 9 -12.74 22.55 12.07
N LYS A 10 -14.02 22.29 12.36
CA LYS A 10 -14.73 22.74 13.57
C LYS A 10 -15.40 21.57 14.28
N SER A 11 -14.63 20.63 14.81
CA SER A 11 -15.13 19.79 15.90
C SER A 11 -13.98 19.28 16.75
N GLU A 12 -14.16 19.34 18.08
CA GLU A 12 -13.40 18.54 19.05
C GLU A 12 -13.83 17.05 18.93
N GLY A 13 -13.71 16.51 17.73
CA GLY A 13 -14.19 15.18 17.35
C GLY A 13 -13.12 14.36 16.63
N PRO A 14 -13.44 13.12 16.19
CA PRO A 14 -12.51 12.29 15.44
C PRO A 14 -12.00 13.01 14.20
N LEU A 15 -10.76 12.70 13.80
CA LEU A 15 -10.08 13.31 12.65
C LEU A 15 -11.00 13.36 11.42
N PRO A 16 -11.01 14.47 10.67
CA PRO A 16 -11.91 14.64 9.53
C PRO A 16 -11.65 13.56 8.46
N PHE A 17 -12.73 13.07 7.84
CA PHE A 17 -12.63 12.15 6.71
C PHE A 17 -11.99 12.86 5.51
N TRP A 18 -11.04 12.17 4.89
CA TRP A 18 -10.38 12.63 3.67
C TRP A 18 -11.14 12.14 2.45
N SER A 19 -11.45 13.05 1.53
CA SER A 19 -11.84 12.66 0.18
C SER A 19 -10.64 12.17 -0.62
N THR A 20 -10.87 11.33 -1.64
CA THR A 20 -9.83 10.88 -2.57
C THR A 20 -9.13 12.07 -3.26
N THR A 21 -9.86 13.16 -3.51
CA THR A 21 -9.33 14.39 -4.09
C THR A 21 -8.35 15.10 -3.15
N GLU A 22 -8.71 15.23 -1.86
CA GLU A 22 -7.81 15.82 -0.87
C GLU A 22 -6.56 14.97 -0.67
N LEU A 23 -6.73 13.65 -0.63
CA LEU A 23 -5.61 12.71 -0.53
C LEU A 23 -4.67 12.86 -1.73
N ARG A 24 -5.22 12.94 -2.95
CA ARG A 24 -4.44 13.19 -4.17
C ARG A 24 -3.64 14.48 -4.06
N GLN A 25 -4.31 15.58 -3.72
CA GLN A 25 -3.68 16.91 -3.62
C GLN A 25 -2.56 16.94 -2.58
N ALA A 26 -2.74 16.27 -1.44
CA ALA A 26 -1.69 16.17 -0.44
C ALA A 26 -0.45 15.45 -0.98
N PHE A 27 -0.64 14.36 -1.71
CA PHE A 27 0.47 13.61 -2.30
C PHE A 27 1.14 14.33 -3.48
N ASP A 28 0.37 15.01 -4.32
CA ASP A 28 0.91 15.83 -5.42
C ASP A 28 1.83 16.95 -4.89
N ILE A 29 1.60 17.41 -3.65
CA ILE A 29 2.48 18.38 -2.97
C ILE A 29 3.64 17.66 -2.27
N LEU A 30 3.37 16.55 -1.57
CA LEU A 30 4.34 15.86 -0.74
C LEU A 30 5.44 15.19 -1.56
N LEU A 31 5.09 14.51 -2.65
CA LEU A 31 6.03 13.68 -3.41
C LEU A 31 7.18 14.50 -4.02
N PRO A 32 6.93 15.62 -4.73
CA PRO A 32 8.03 16.43 -5.27
C PRO A 32 8.92 17.04 -4.18
N LEU A 33 8.33 17.43 -3.04
CA LEU A 33 9.08 18.00 -1.92
C LEU A 33 9.96 16.95 -1.22
N ALA A 34 9.40 15.76 -0.98
CA ALA A 34 10.11 14.68 -0.32
C ALA A 34 11.22 14.14 -1.23
N CYS A 35 10.90 13.82 -2.48
CA CYS A 35 11.82 13.17 -3.40
C CYS A 35 12.79 14.13 -4.10
N GLY A 36 12.41 15.41 -4.28
CA GLY A 36 13.29 16.45 -4.83
C GLY A 36 14.33 16.98 -3.83
N SER A 37 14.27 16.53 -2.57
CA SER A 37 15.24 16.86 -1.53
C SER A 37 16.26 15.72 -1.35
N ASN A 38 17.16 15.82 -0.36
CA ASN A 38 18.12 14.75 -0.07
C ASN A 38 17.51 13.55 0.72
N HIS A 39 16.18 13.46 0.78
CA HIS A 39 15.48 12.39 1.49
C HIS A 39 15.18 11.21 0.54
N LYS A 40 15.15 10.00 1.11
CA LYS A 40 14.73 8.79 0.39
C LYS A 40 13.36 8.38 0.91
N LEU A 41 12.34 8.49 0.07
CA LEU A 41 10.98 8.07 0.42
C LEU A 41 10.73 6.62 0.01
N ALA A 42 10.16 5.84 0.93
CA ALA A 42 9.66 4.51 0.65
C ALA A 42 8.21 4.39 1.16
N LEU A 43 7.33 3.89 0.30
CA LEU A 43 5.91 3.67 0.60
C LEU A 43 5.63 2.17 0.61
N PHE A 44 5.01 1.70 1.70
CA PHE A 44 4.56 0.33 1.86
C PHE A 44 3.04 0.35 1.94
N ILE A 45 2.37 -0.26 0.96
CA ILE A 45 0.91 -0.29 0.84
C ILE A 45 0.45 -1.74 1.00
N ASP A 46 -0.19 -2.04 2.12
CA ASP A 46 -0.70 -3.38 2.39
C ASP A 46 -2.17 -3.55 1.99
N GLY A 47 -2.57 -4.80 1.70
CA GLY A 47 -3.97 -5.17 1.48
C GLY A 47 -4.60 -4.60 0.21
N LEU A 48 -3.88 -4.51 -0.92
CA LEU A 48 -4.48 -4.03 -2.16
C LEU A 48 -5.67 -4.88 -2.64
N ASP A 49 -5.71 -6.18 -2.29
CA ASP A 49 -6.82 -7.09 -2.60
C ASP A 49 -8.07 -6.88 -1.73
N GLU A 50 -8.00 -6.04 -0.69
CA GLU A 50 -9.16 -5.67 0.12
C GLU A 50 -10.07 -4.65 -0.61
N PHE A 51 -9.58 -4.06 -1.71
CA PHE A 51 -10.33 -3.10 -2.52
C PHE A 51 -10.99 -3.80 -3.71
N GLU A 52 -12.29 -3.57 -3.87
CA GLU A 52 -12.97 -3.87 -5.13
C GLU A 52 -12.37 -3.06 -6.29
N VAL A 53 -12.42 -3.60 -7.52
CA VAL A 53 -11.92 -2.97 -8.76
C VAL A 53 -12.78 -1.76 -9.14
N THR A 54 -12.67 -0.71 -8.35
CA THR A 54 -13.43 0.54 -8.41
C THR A 54 -12.46 1.71 -8.62
N ASP A 55 -12.99 2.93 -8.62
CA ASP A 55 -12.17 4.13 -8.74
C ASP A 55 -11.16 4.29 -7.60
N LYS A 56 -11.42 3.72 -6.43
CA LYS A 56 -10.47 3.72 -5.30
C LYS A 56 -9.24 2.85 -5.59
N PHE A 57 -9.46 1.65 -6.13
CA PHE A 57 -8.37 0.76 -6.54
C PHE A 57 -7.52 1.40 -7.64
N ARG A 58 -8.17 1.96 -8.68
CA ARG A 58 -7.47 2.70 -9.75
C ARG A 58 -6.72 3.91 -9.24
N PHE A 59 -7.29 4.63 -8.27
CA PHE A 59 -6.63 5.74 -7.60
C PHE A 59 -5.32 5.28 -6.93
N LEU A 60 -5.36 4.21 -6.13
CA LEU A 60 -4.17 3.68 -5.45
C LEU A 60 -3.08 3.24 -6.44
N LEU A 61 -3.47 2.56 -7.53
CA LEU A 61 -2.52 2.17 -8.57
C LEU A 61 -1.88 3.40 -9.23
N SER A 62 -2.69 4.38 -9.65
CA SER A 62 -2.17 5.61 -10.24
C SER A 62 -1.27 6.40 -9.27
N PHE A 63 -1.60 6.37 -7.98
CA PHE A 63 -0.81 7.01 -6.94
C PHE A 63 0.56 6.34 -6.77
N ALA A 64 0.60 5.01 -6.73
CA ALA A 64 1.84 4.24 -6.66
C ALA A 64 2.75 4.56 -7.86
N GLU A 65 2.18 4.66 -9.06
CA GLU A 65 2.92 5.04 -10.27
C GLU A 65 3.44 6.48 -10.23
N THR A 66 2.63 7.45 -9.79
CA THR A 66 3.08 8.83 -9.60
C THR A 66 4.21 8.90 -8.58
N ALA A 67 4.08 8.25 -7.43
CA ALA A 67 5.12 8.23 -6.40
C ALA A 67 6.43 7.64 -6.92
N ARG A 68 6.36 6.55 -7.69
CA ARG A 68 7.52 5.94 -8.32
C ARG A 68 8.19 6.88 -9.34
N ALA A 69 7.39 7.57 -10.15
CA ALA A 69 7.90 8.53 -11.15
C ALA A 69 8.61 9.72 -10.50
N GLU A 70 8.12 10.19 -9.34
CA GLU A 70 8.77 11.23 -8.54
C GLU A 70 10.03 10.74 -7.81
N GLY A 71 10.34 9.43 -7.82
CA GLY A 71 11.56 8.86 -7.26
C GLY A 71 11.38 8.13 -5.92
N ALA A 72 10.14 7.92 -5.46
CA ALA A 72 9.87 7.10 -4.29
C ALA A 72 10.02 5.60 -4.61
N LYS A 73 10.46 4.82 -3.62
CA LYS A 73 10.33 3.35 -3.69
C LYS A 73 8.94 2.96 -3.25
N VAL A 74 8.23 2.17 -4.05
CA VAL A 74 6.90 1.70 -3.70
C VAL A 74 6.90 0.19 -3.62
N CYS A 75 6.45 -0.34 -2.48
CA CYS A 75 6.23 -1.75 -2.24
C CYS A 75 4.75 -1.92 -1.90
N VAL A 76 4.10 -2.83 -2.61
CA VAL A 76 2.68 -3.14 -2.41
C VAL A 76 2.54 -4.63 -2.10
N SER A 77 1.60 -4.97 -1.23
CA SER A 77 1.20 -6.35 -0.96
C SER A 77 -0.27 -6.57 -1.30
N SER A 78 -0.53 -7.77 -1.82
CA SER A 78 -1.86 -8.30 -2.09
C SER A 78 -1.84 -9.82 -1.98
N ARG A 79 -3.00 -10.45 -1.84
CA ARG A 79 -3.17 -11.86 -2.22
C ARG A 79 -2.83 -12.08 -3.70
N GLU A 80 -2.75 -13.35 -4.11
CA GLU A 80 -2.60 -13.74 -5.53
C GLU A 80 -3.91 -13.49 -6.31
N TRP A 81 -4.31 -12.23 -6.40
CA TRP A 81 -5.48 -11.77 -7.11
C TRP A 81 -5.12 -11.41 -8.54
N THR A 82 -5.82 -11.99 -9.52
CA THR A 82 -5.49 -11.90 -10.95
C THR A 82 -5.27 -10.47 -11.42
N VAL A 83 -6.08 -9.51 -10.95
CA VAL A 83 -5.99 -8.09 -11.33
C VAL A 83 -4.65 -7.48 -10.90
N CYS A 84 -4.20 -7.75 -9.67
CA CYS A 84 -2.91 -7.29 -9.18
C CYS A 84 -1.75 -7.98 -9.91
N LEU A 85 -1.85 -9.30 -10.12
CA LEU A 85 -0.84 -10.07 -10.84
C LEU A 85 -0.66 -9.59 -12.29
N ASP A 86 -1.75 -9.24 -12.97
CA ASP A 86 -1.70 -8.72 -14.34
C ASP A 86 -1.14 -7.30 -14.38
N TYR A 87 -1.57 -6.44 -13.45
CA TYR A 87 -1.10 -5.05 -13.39
C TYR A 87 0.40 -4.97 -13.07
N PHE A 88 0.87 -5.72 -12.06
CA PHE A 88 2.25 -5.69 -11.60
C PHE A 88 3.15 -6.73 -12.29
N ARG A 89 2.69 -7.36 -13.38
CA ARG A 89 3.43 -8.43 -14.06
C ARG A 89 4.85 -8.02 -14.47
N ALA A 90 5.04 -6.76 -14.84
CA ALA A 90 6.33 -6.21 -15.25
C ALA A 90 7.20 -5.74 -14.07
N ASN A 91 6.67 -5.74 -12.85
CA ASN A 91 7.37 -5.29 -11.64
C ASN A 91 8.02 -6.48 -10.92
N PRO A 92 9.13 -6.23 -10.19
CA PRO A 92 9.66 -7.23 -9.26
C PRO A 92 8.58 -7.62 -8.24
N SER A 93 8.40 -8.92 -8.03
CA SER A 93 7.42 -9.46 -7.08
C SER A 93 8.04 -10.56 -6.23
N LEU A 94 7.49 -10.74 -5.03
CA LEU A 94 7.87 -11.78 -4.09
C LEU A 94 6.62 -12.55 -3.69
N ARG A 95 6.72 -13.88 -3.63
CA ARG A 95 5.68 -14.74 -3.07
C ARG A 95 6.10 -15.14 -1.66
N LEU A 96 5.45 -14.58 -0.65
CA LEU A 96 5.86 -14.79 0.74
C LEU A 96 5.86 -16.27 1.12
N GLN A 97 4.88 -17.04 0.65
CA GLN A 97 4.79 -18.48 0.93
C GLN A 97 5.94 -19.30 0.33
N ASP A 98 6.58 -18.82 -0.73
CA ASP A 98 7.77 -19.49 -1.30
C ASP A 98 9.02 -19.16 -0.48
N LEU A 99 9.12 -17.93 0.02
CA LEU A 99 10.23 -17.48 0.86
C LEU A 99 10.17 -18.06 2.29
N THR A 100 8.97 -18.30 2.81
CA THR A 100 8.76 -18.81 4.18
C THR A 100 8.33 -20.27 4.23
N ARG A 101 8.44 -21.01 3.11
CA ARG A 101 8.00 -22.40 3.01
C ARG A 101 8.56 -23.29 4.12
N GLY A 102 9.86 -23.17 4.40
CA GLY A 102 10.52 -23.95 5.46
C GLY A 102 9.97 -23.63 6.86
N ASP A 103 9.67 -22.36 7.14
CA ASP A 103 9.08 -21.93 8.41
C ASP A 103 7.63 -22.42 8.53
N ILE A 104 6.86 -22.37 7.44
CA ILE A 104 5.49 -22.91 7.37
C ILE A 104 5.51 -24.42 7.63
N GLU A 105 6.39 -25.18 6.97
CA GLU A 105 6.52 -26.63 7.19
C GLU A 105 6.90 -26.95 8.63
N ARG A 106 7.88 -26.23 9.19
CA ARG A 106 8.30 -26.40 10.58
C ARG A 106 7.16 -26.09 11.56
N TYR A 107 6.42 -25.01 11.31
CA TYR A 107 5.27 -24.61 12.12
C TYR A 107 4.20 -25.71 12.12
N ILE A 108 3.83 -26.21 10.94
CA ILE A 108 2.80 -27.26 10.79
C ILE A 108 3.22 -28.54 11.51
N ARG A 109 4.47 -29.01 11.34
CA ARG A 109 4.96 -30.22 12.01
C ARG A 109 4.88 -30.09 13.53
N ALA A 110 5.39 -28.99 14.09
CA ALA A 110 5.35 -28.76 15.53
C ALA A 110 3.92 -28.75 16.09
N HIS A 111 2.98 -28.08 15.41
CA HIS A 111 1.61 -27.95 15.91
C HIS A 111 0.73 -29.18 15.67
N LEU A 112 1.02 -29.99 14.64
CA LEU A 112 0.31 -31.25 14.42
C LEU A 112 0.81 -32.36 15.36
N ASP A 113 2.12 -32.41 15.64
CA ASP A 113 2.69 -33.36 16.60
C ASP A 113 2.20 -33.08 18.05
N GLU A 114 1.94 -31.82 18.40
CA GLU A 114 1.37 -31.42 19.70
C GLU A 114 -0.13 -31.75 19.86
N ASN A 115 -0.87 -31.95 18.76
CA ASN A 115 -2.32 -32.23 18.78
C ASN A 115 -2.66 -33.70 18.48
N GLY A 116 -1.72 -34.62 18.72
CA GLY A 116 -1.80 -36.08 18.62
C GLY A 116 -3.16 -36.71 18.23
N VAL A 117 -3.19 -37.26 17.01
CA VAL A 117 -3.83 -38.56 16.75
C VAL A 117 -2.92 -39.65 17.29
#